data_AF-A0A7X8KC73-F1
#
_entry.id   AF-A0A7X8KC73-F1
#
_cell.length_a   1.000
_cell.length_b   1.000
_cell.length_c   1.000
_cell.angle_alpha   90.00
_cell.angle_beta   90.00
_cell.angle_gamma   90.00
#
_symmetry.space_group_name_H-M   'P 1'
#
loop_
_entity.id
_entity.type
_entity.pdbx_description
1 polymer ?
#
loop_
_entity_poly.entity_id
_entity_poly.type
_entity_poly.pdbx_seq_one_letter_code
_entity_poly.pdbx_strand_id
1 'polypeptide(L)'
;LEFIKNPVIAEFLGISKDTSYLESDLEQFIIENLQKFIMELGKCYAFVGWQQHSKTEKEDYFIDLVFYNYILTCFVLFDLKTGKITHQDVGQMDMYVRMYDELKRSDGDNPTIGIVLCYDNTDEDIARYSVMHGNEQLFAVKYKLYLPTEEELRAEIETRKTLFYLHQQEKKSENRSCSTPISSTIESIPPPGRRVALR
;
A
#
# COMPACT_ATOMS: atom_id res chain seq x y z
N LEU A 1 12.17 16.11 5.11
CA LEU A 1 10.95 16.52 4.35
C LEU A 1 9.77 15.78 4.96
N GLU A 2 9.22 16.32 6.06
CA GLU A 2 8.18 15.72 6.94
C GLU A 2 6.73 16.04 6.52
N PHE A 3 6.47 16.32 5.24
CA PHE A 3 5.24 17.02 4.88
C PHE A 3 3.98 16.13 4.89
N ILE A 4 4.07 14.80 4.78
CA ILE A 4 2.89 13.98 4.44
C ILE A 4 2.00 13.64 5.65
N LYS A 5 2.47 13.86 6.89
CA LYS A 5 1.68 13.63 8.11
C LYS A 5 0.96 14.85 8.68
N ASN A 6 1.07 16.01 8.05
CA ASN A 6 0.50 17.21 8.64
C ASN A 6 -1.00 17.31 8.28
N PRO A 7 -1.92 17.24 9.27
CA PRO A 7 -3.36 17.40 9.02
C PRO A 7 -3.69 18.73 8.31
N VAL A 8 -2.84 19.75 8.45
CA VAL A 8 -2.95 21.03 7.75
C VAL A 8 -2.80 20.88 6.22
N ILE A 9 -2.00 19.94 5.73
CA ILE A 9 -1.84 19.69 4.29
C ILE A 9 -3.01 18.88 3.75
N ALA A 10 -3.49 17.88 4.50
CA ALA A 10 -4.69 17.13 4.14
C ALA A 10 -5.93 18.05 4.04
N GLU A 11 -6.04 19.02 4.96
CA GLU A 11 -7.08 20.04 4.96
C GLU A 11 -6.94 21.05 3.80
N PHE A 12 -5.71 21.46 3.46
CA PHE A 12 -5.42 22.28 2.27
C PHE A 12 -5.73 21.55 0.95
N LEU A 13 -5.59 20.22 0.92
CA LEU A 13 -5.93 19.35 -0.23
C LEU A 13 -7.42 18.99 -0.31
N GLY A 14 -8.24 19.45 0.63
CA GLY A 14 -9.68 19.21 0.68
C GLY A 14 -10.07 17.74 0.93
N ILE A 15 -9.22 16.98 1.62
CA ILE A 15 -9.41 15.55 1.91
C ILE A 15 -9.99 15.42 3.32
N SER A 16 -11.29 15.67 3.51
CA SER A 16 -11.90 15.60 4.84
C SER A 16 -13.05 14.60 4.98
N LYS A 17 -13.37 13.82 3.94
CA LYS A 17 -14.46 12.81 4.02
C LYS A 17 -14.15 11.40 3.50
N ASP A 18 -13.04 11.17 2.79
CA ASP A 18 -12.73 9.90 2.10
C ASP A 18 -11.40 9.25 2.54
N THR A 19 -10.87 9.58 3.72
CA THR A 19 -9.51 9.17 4.12
C THR A 19 -9.34 7.65 4.19
N SER A 20 -10.33 6.91 4.71
CA SER A 20 -10.26 5.44 4.80
C SER A 20 -10.30 4.73 3.45
N TYR A 21 -11.08 5.26 2.48
CA TYR A 21 -11.12 4.73 1.13
C TYR A 21 -9.79 5.00 0.40
N LEU A 22 -9.24 6.20 0.58
CA LEU A 22 -7.94 6.56 0.00
C LEU A 22 -6.79 5.74 0.58
N GLU A 23 -6.85 5.39 1.86
CA GLU A 23 -5.85 4.51 2.50
C GLU A 23 -5.93 3.08 1.96
N SER A 24 -7.14 2.52 1.84
CA SER A 24 -7.32 1.17 1.27
C SER A 24 -6.91 1.11 -0.21
N ASP A 25 -7.24 2.13 -1.01
CA ASP A 25 -6.82 2.22 -2.42
C ASP A 25 -5.29 2.36 -2.54
N LEU A 26 -4.67 3.15 -1.64
CA LEU A 26 -3.22 3.31 -1.60
C LEU A 26 -2.52 2.00 -1.23
N GLU A 27 -3.02 1.30 -0.20
CA GLU A 27 -2.48 0.02 0.25
C GLU A 27 -2.53 -1.00 -0.89
N GLN A 28 -3.70 -1.18 -1.52
CA GLN A 28 -3.85 -2.07 -2.68
C GLN A 28 -2.92 -1.68 -3.83
N PHE A 29 -2.78 -0.38 -4.11
CA PHE A 29 -1.87 0.11 -5.14
C PHE A 29 -0.41 -0.22 -4.82
N ILE A 30 0.03 -0.05 -3.57
CA ILE A 30 1.39 -0.40 -3.14
C ILE A 30 1.60 -1.91 -3.26
N ILE A 31 0.66 -2.72 -2.76
CA ILE A 31 0.67 -4.18 -2.80
C ILE A 31 0.86 -4.69 -4.24
N GLU A 32 0.06 -4.20 -5.19
CA GLU A 32 0.13 -4.57 -6.62
C GLU A 32 1.47 -4.21 -7.27
N ASN A 33 2.03 -3.07 -6.92
CA ASN A 33 3.31 -2.62 -7.49
C ASN A 33 4.49 -3.33 -6.83
N LEU A 34 4.43 -3.56 -5.52
CA LEU A 34 5.44 -4.29 -4.78
C LEU A 34 5.60 -5.72 -5.29
N GLN A 35 4.48 -6.37 -5.64
CA GLN A 35 4.52 -7.68 -6.28
C GLN A 35 5.35 -7.67 -7.57
N LYS A 36 5.06 -6.72 -8.46
CA LYS A 36 5.77 -6.57 -9.74
C LYS A 36 7.25 -6.27 -9.49
N PHE A 37 7.54 -5.35 -8.58
CA PHE A 37 8.90 -5.01 -8.19
C PHE A 37 9.69 -6.24 -7.71
N ILE A 38 9.14 -7.04 -6.79
CA ILE A 38 9.80 -8.24 -6.26
C ILE A 38 10.07 -9.25 -7.39
N MET A 39 9.14 -9.39 -8.34
CA MET A 39 9.33 -10.25 -9.51
C MET A 39 10.40 -9.71 -10.47
N GLU A 40 10.49 -8.40 -10.63
CA GLU A 40 11.44 -7.71 -11.52
C GLU A 40 12.86 -7.63 -10.96
N LEU A 41 13.05 -7.76 -9.63
CA LEU A 41 14.37 -7.75 -8.98
C LEU A 41 15.33 -8.83 -9.51
N GLY A 42 14.84 -9.85 -10.22
CA GLY A 42 15.69 -10.89 -10.81
C GLY A 42 16.34 -11.83 -9.78
N LYS A 43 15.90 -11.78 -8.51
CA LYS A 43 16.42 -12.58 -7.38
C LYS A 43 15.75 -13.95 -7.25
N CYS A 44 15.24 -14.50 -8.36
CA CYS A 44 14.58 -15.81 -8.46
C CYS A 44 13.37 -15.98 -7.52
N TYR A 45 12.52 -14.96 -7.45
CA TYR A 45 11.23 -15.03 -6.78
C TYR A 45 10.17 -15.64 -7.71
N ALA A 46 9.41 -16.60 -7.19
CA ALA A 46 8.15 -17.06 -7.75
C ALA A 46 6.99 -16.54 -6.91
N PHE A 47 6.01 -15.93 -7.57
CA PHE A 47 4.78 -15.54 -6.92
C PHE A 47 3.89 -16.76 -6.64
N VAL A 48 3.45 -16.90 -5.40
CA VAL A 48 2.62 -18.03 -4.96
C VAL A 48 1.15 -17.62 -4.84
N GLY A 49 0.86 -16.43 -4.32
CA GLY A 49 -0.51 -15.95 -4.22
C GLY A 49 -0.68 -14.67 -3.38
N TRP A 50 -1.87 -14.09 -3.52
CA TRP A 50 -2.36 -12.95 -2.74
C TRP A 50 -3.25 -13.42 -1.61
N GLN A 51 -3.34 -12.60 -0.55
CA GLN A 51 -4.42 -12.64 0.46
C GLN A 51 -4.77 -14.07 0.91
N GLN A 52 -3.75 -14.84 1.29
CA GLN A 52 -4.01 -16.20 1.74
C GLN A 52 -4.71 -16.15 3.08
N HIS A 53 -6.01 -16.46 3.03
CA HIS A 53 -6.87 -16.47 4.20
C HIS A 53 -6.60 -17.69 5.05
N SER A 54 -6.22 -17.46 6.31
CA SER A 54 -6.17 -18.49 7.33
C SER A 54 -7.21 -18.19 8.39
N LYS A 55 -8.28 -18.99 8.41
CA LYS A 55 -9.28 -18.94 9.48
C LYS A 55 -8.71 -19.59 10.73
N THR A 56 -8.61 -18.83 11.81
CA THR A 56 -8.57 -19.41 13.15
C THR A 56 -9.96 -19.31 13.78
N GLU A 57 -10.23 -20.05 14.87
CA GLU A 57 -11.51 -19.96 15.58
C GLU A 57 -11.84 -18.56 16.14
N LYS A 58 -10.85 -17.65 16.18
CA LYS A 58 -10.95 -16.35 16.85
C LYS A 58 -10.84 -15.16 15.89
N GLU A 59 -10.01 -15.24 14.85
CA GLU A 59 -9.79 -14.13 13.90
C GLU A 59 -9.46 -14.63 12.48
N ASP A 60 -9.85 -13.80 11.50
CA ASP A 60 -9.50 -13.95 10.09
C ASP A 60 -8.15 -13.29 9.84
N TYR A 61 -7.21 -14.06 9.30
CA TYR A 61 -5.84 -13.61 9.06
C TYR A 61 -5.53 -13.62 7.57
N PHE A 62 -4.91 -12.54 7.09
CA PHE A 62 -4.56 -12.34 5.68
C PHE A 62 -3.07 -12.03 5.58
N ILE A 63 -2.36 -12.80 4.74
CA ILE A 63 -1.00 -12.46 4.30
C ILE A 63 -1.16 -11.77 2.95
N ASP A 64 -0.65 -10.56 2.80
CA ASP A 64 -0.80 -9.79 1.56
C ASP A 64 -0.14 -10.52 0.40
N LEU A 65 1.12 -10.92 0.60
CA LEU A 65 1.99 -11.37 -0.46
C LEU A 65 2.77 -12.62 -0.07
N VAL A 66 2.66 -13.66 -0.88
CA VAL A 66 3.38 -14.92 -0.68
C VAL A 66 4.26 -15.20 -1.88
N PHE A 67 5.55 -15.35 -1.63
CA PHE A 67 6.53 -15.75 -2.63
C PHE A 67 7.28 -17.01 -2.19
N TYR A 68 7.88 -17.67 -3.17
CA TYR A 68 8.91 -18.67 -2.96
C TYR A 68 10.21 -18.17 -3.60
N ASN A 69 11.33 -18.20 -2.87
CA ASN A 69 12.63 -17.88 -3.43
C ASN A 69 13.37 -19.17 -3.81
N TYR A 70 13.68 -19.36 -5.08
CA TYR A 70 14.31 -20.61 -5.56
C TYR A 70 15.77 -20.77 -5.13
N ILE A 71 16.50 -19.68 -4.91
CA ILE A 71 17.92 -19.76 -4.51
C ILE A 71 18.05 -20.05 -3.02
N LEU A 72 17.19 -19.42 -2.22
CA LEU A 72 17.09 -19.67 -0.79
C LEU A 72 16.28 -20.93 -0.48
N THR A 73 15.54 -21.47 -1.45
CA THR A 73 14.64 -22.61 -1.31
C THR A 73 13.72 -22.47 -0.10
N CYS A 74 13.05 -21.32 0.04
CA CYS A 74 12.14 -21.03 1.15
C CYS A 74 10.97 -20.14 0.72
N PHE A 75 9.90 -20.16 1.51
CA PHE A 75 8.82 -19.19 1.40
C PHE A 75 9.24 -17.84 1.98
N VAL A 76 8.74 -16.77 1.38
CA VAL A 76 8.90 -15.40 1.84
C VAL A 76 7.53 -14.74 1.88
N LEU A 77 7.09 -14.38 3.08
CA LEU A 77 5.81 -13.77 3.36
C LEU A 77 6.01 -12.27 3.52
N PHE A 78 5.18 -11.47 2.88
CA PHE A 78 5.17 -10.02 3.03
C PHE A 78 3.80 -9.57 3.51
N ASP A 79 3.80 -8.67 4.48
CA ASP A 79 2.61 -8.08 5.09
C ASP A 79 2.84 -6.57 5.24
N LEU A 80 1.91 -5.76 4.77
CA LEU A 80 2.03 -4.31 4.65
C LEU A 80 1.15 -3.64 5.72
N LYS A 81 1.76 -2.77 6.53
CA LYS A 81 1.07 -2.01 7.58
C LYS A 81 1.01 -0.53 7.25
N THR A 82 -0.18 0.04 7.46
CA THR A 82 -0.49 1.47 7.28
C THR A 82 0.12 2.36 8.36
N GLY A 83 0.31 1.82 9.56
CA GLY A 83 0.92 2.48 10.69
C GLY A 83 2.22 1.81 11.13
N LYS A 84 2.82 2.37 12.19
CA LYS A 84 4.02 1.82 12.84
C LYS A 84 3.87 0.34 13.15
N ILE A 85 4.94 -0.42 12.92
CA ILE A 85 4.95 -1.87 13.18
C ILE A 85 4.88 -2.09 14.69
N THR A 86 3.82 -2.75 15.14
CA THR A 86 3.57 -3.08 16.54
C THR A 86 4.16 -4.45 16.90
N HIS A 87 4.26 -4.75 18.20
CA HIS A 87 4.65 -6.09 18.65
C HIS A 87 3.63 -7.15 18.24
N GLN A 88 2.36 -6.77 18.10
CA GLN A 88 1.29 -7.64 17.64
C GLN A 88 1.52 -8.06 16.19
N ASP A 89 1.95 -7.13 15.32
CA ASP A 89 2.25 -7.43 13.92
C ASP A 89 3.43 -8.41 13.79
N VAL A 90 4.46 -8.26 14.62
CA VAL A 90 5.59 -9.20 14.68
C VAL A 90 5.12 -10.58 15.14
N GLY A 91 4.31 -10.65 16.21
CA GLY A 91 3.77 -11.92 16.70
C GLY A 91 2.83 -12.61 15.70
N GLN A 92 2.06 -11.83 14.95
CA GLN A 92 1.21 -12.31 13.85
C GLN A 92 2.07 -12.90 12.73
N MET A 93 3.15 -12.21 12.34
CA MET A 93 4.08 -12.71 11.33
C MET A 93 4.78 -14.00 11.79
N ASP A 94 5.22 -14.07 13.06
CA ASP A 94 5.82 -15.29 13.63
C ASP A 94 4.85 -16.48 13.55
N MET A 95 3.56 -16.24 13.79
CA MET A 95 2.52 -17.27 13.65
C MET A 95 2.38 -17.71 12.18
N TYR A 96 2.42 -16.79 11.22
CA TYR A 96 2.36 -17.12 9.79
C TYR A 96 3.55 -17.95 9.33
N VAL A 97 4.75 -17.57 9.75
CA VAL A 97 5.99 -18.32 9.46
C VAL A 97 5.88 -19.76 9.97
N ARG A 98 5.42 -19.95 11.23
CA ARG A 98 5.20 -21.28 11.82
C ARG A 98 4.20 -22.10 11.02
N MET A 99 3.05 -21.51 10.72
CA MET A 99 1.98 -22.16 9.99
C MET A 99 2.45 -22.60 8.59
N TYR A 100 3.23 -21.77 7.88
CA TYR A 100 3.81 -22.13 6.59
C TYR A 100 4.85 -23.25 6.72
N ASP A 101 5.71 -23.17 7.73
CA ASP A 101 6.71 -24.19 8.04
C ASP A 101 6.08 -25.56 8.37
N GLU A 102 4.90 -25.58 8.96
CA GLU A 102 4.17 -26.81 9.32
C GLU A 102 3.29 -27.35 8.18
N LEU A 103 2.63 -26.46 7.41
CA LEU A 103 1.59 -26.86 6.45
C LEU A 103 2.03 -26.85 4.98
N LYS A 104 3.08 -26.09 4.64
CA LYS A 104 3.47 -25.83 3.24
C LYS A 104 4.91 -26.20 2.93
N ARG A 105 5.81 -26.04 3.90
CA ARG A 105 7.24 -26.32 3.74
C ARG A 105 7.47 -27.82 3.56
N SER A 106 8.28 -28.20 2.57
CA SER A 106 8.73 -29.58 2.38
C SER A 106 10.04 -29.85 3.13
N ASP A 107 10.41 -31.13 3.34
CA ASP A 107 11.60 -31.54 4.10
C ASP A 107 12.94 -30.99 3.57
N GLY A 108 12.99 -30.50 2.32
CA GLY A 108 14.19 -29.89 1.71
C GLY A 108 14.19 -28.36 1.67
N ASP A 109 13.10 -27.71 2.08
CA ASP A 109 12.99 -26.26 2.08
C ASP A 109 13.64 -25.68 3.34
N ASN A 110 14.26 -24.51 3.20
CA ASN A 110 14.75 -23.74 4.33
C ASN A 110 13.56 -23.08 5.08
N PRO A 111 13.77 -22.64 6.35
CA PRO A 111 12.74 -21.98 7.13
C PRO A 111 12.12 -20.79 6.39
N THR A 112 10.80 -20.64 6.52
CA THR A 112 10.04 -19.53 5.96
C THR A 112 10.50 -18.21 6.57
N ILE A 113 10.48 -17.15 5.77
CA ILE A 113 10.86 -15.80 6.19
C ILE A 113 9.61 -14.94 6.19
N GLY A 114 9.37 -14.22 7.28
CA GLY A 114 8.36 -13.19 7.35
C GLY A 114 8.96 -11.79 7.21
N ILE A 115 8.35 -10.93 6.41
CA ILE A 115 8.75 -9.53 6.24
C ILE A 115 7.52 -8.66 6.48
N VAL A 116 7.53 -7.92 7.59
CA VAL A 116 6.51 -6.91 7.87
C VAL A 116 7.03 -5.57 7.34
N LEU A 117 6.28 -4.96 6.43
CA LEU A 117 6.61 -3.69 5.81
C LEU A 117 5.73 -2.59 6.40
N CYS A 118 6.33 -1.45 6.69
CA CYS A 118 5.60 -0.24 7.04
C CYS A 118 5.65 0.71 5.86
N TYR A 119 4.51 1.27 5.46
CA TYR A 119 4.53 2.42 4.56
C TYR A 119 4.29 3.72 5.31
N ASP A 120 4.56 3.78 6.61
CA ASP A 120 4.47 5.03 7.35
C ASP A 120 5.85 5.72 7.45
N ASN A 121 5.94 7.00 7.05
CA ASN A 121 7.20 7.75 6.91
C ASN A 121 7.84 8.19 8.24
N THR A 122 7.30 7.76 9.38
CA THR A 122 7.81 8.15 10.72
C THR A 122 8.57 7.06 11.46
N ASP A 123 8.63 5.86 10.89
CA ASP A 123 9.42 4.79 11.51
C ASP A 123 10.80 4.71 10.85
N GLU A 124 11.83 4.49 11.66
CA GLU A 124 13.19 4.22 11.16
C GLU A 124 13.23 2.85 10.48
N ASP A 125 12.46 1.90 11.01
CA ASP A 125 12.38 0.52 10.54
C ASP A 125 11.25 0.35 9.53
N ILE A 126 11.57 0.41 8.24
CA ILE A 126 10.57 0.18 7.19
C ILE A 126 10.22 -1.29 6.98
N ALA A 127 11.09 -2.19 7.42
CA ALA A 127 10.92 -3.62 7.29
C ALA A 127 11.39 -4.32 8.58
N ARG A 128 10.62 -5.32 9.03
CA ARG A 128 11.03 -6.22 10.11
C ARG A 128 10.99 -7.66 9.64
N TYR A 129 12.08 -8.37 9.87
CA TYR A 129 12.25 -9.76 9.48
C TYR A 129 11.92 -10.68 10.66
N SER A 130 10.92 -11.54 10.49
CA SER A 130 10.70 -12.69 11.37
C SER A 130 11.52 -13.86 10.82
N VAL A 131 12.53 -14.26 11.58
CA VAL A 131 13.38 -15.41 11.28
C VAL A 131 13.40 -16.32 12.49
N MET A 132 13.09 -17.60 12.27
CA MET A 132 13.13 -18.59 13.34
C MET A 132 14.50 -18.66 14.02
N HIS A 133 14.48 -18.60 15.36
CA HIS A 133 15.65 -18.69 16.22
C HIS A 133 16.44 -19.96 15.94
N GLY A 134 17.73 -19.81 15.60
CA GLY A 134 18.67 -20.92 15.47
C GLY A 134 19.81 -20.71 14.49
N ASN A 135 19.74 -19.75 13.56
CA ASN A 135 20.81 -19.55 12.59
C ASN A 135 20.98 -18.11 12.06
N GLU A 136 21.12 -17.15 12.98
CA GLU A 136 21.29 -15.72 12.66
C GLU A 136 22.51 -15.43 11.76
N GLN A 137 23.58 -16.21 11.87
CA GLN A 137 24.79 -16.06 11.04
C GLN A 137 24.55 -16.50 9.58
N LEU A 138 23.84 -17.61 9.36
CA LEU A 138 23.49 -18.05 8.01
C LEU A 138 22.50 -17.05 7.36
N PHE A 139 21.59 -16.49 8.15
CA PHE A 139 20.69 -15.41 7.73
C PHE A 139 21.47 -14.20 7.22
N ALA A 140 22.40 -13.67 8.02
CA ALA A 140 23.12 -12.45 7.66
C ALA A 140 23.93 -12.57 6.34
N VAL A 141 24.53 -13.74 6.08
CA VAL A 141 25.44 -13.93 4.93
C VAL A 141 24.68 -14.34 3.66
N LYS A 142 23.80 -15.34 3.74
CA LYS A 142 23.14 -15.90 2.55
C LYS A 142 21.85 -15.15 2.20
N TYR A 143 21.05 -14.77 3.19
CA TYR A 143 19.72 -14.25 2.95
C TYR A 143 19.74 -12.79 2.51
N LYS A 144 20.62 -11.95 3.09
CA LYS A 144 20.78 -10.55 2.66
C LYS A 144 21.16 -10.38 1.18
N LEU A 145 21.78 -11.38 0.56
CA LEU A 145 22.16 -11.33 -0.86
C LEU A 145 20.98 -11.52 -1.82
N TYR A 146 19.98 -12.30 -1.41
CA TYR A 146 18.86 -12.70 -2.29
C TYR A 146 17.51 -12.12 -1.86
N LEU A 147 17.43 -11.54 -0.66
CA LEU A 147 16.30 -10.73 -0.25
C LEU A 147 16.40 -9.30 -0.82
N PRO A 148 15.27 -8.61 -1.03
CA PRO A 148 15.28 -7.17 -1.24
C PRO A 148 15.84 -6.47 0.00
N THR A 149 16.66 -5.43 -0.19
CA THR A 149 17.18 -4.64 0.92
C THR A 149 16.10 -3.71 1.48
N GLU A 150 16.26 -3.26 2.71
CA GLU A 150 15.34 -2.29 3.31
C GLU A 150 15.29 -0.99 2.49
N GLU A 151 16.41 -0.56 1.92
CA GLU A 151 16.49 0.61 1.05
C GLU A 151 15.77 0.40 -0.28
N GLU A 152 15.90 -0.77 -0.89
CA GLU A 152 15.19 -1.15 -2.12
C GLU A 152 13.66 -1.09 -1.89
N LEU A 153 13.20 -1.72 -0.80
CA LEU A 153 11.79 -1.72 -0.41
C LEU A 153 11.28 -0.30 -0.08
N ARG A 154 12.10 0.49 0.62
CA ARG A 154 11.80 1.89 0.94
C ARG A 154 11.64 2.75 -0.29
N ALA A 155 12.60 2.69 -1.19
CA ALA A 155 12.59 3.47 -2.41
C ALA A 155 11.36 3.14 -3.26
N GLU A 156 11.02 1.86 -3.36
CA GLU A 156 9.83 1.42 -4.10
C GLU A 156 8.55 1.95 -3.46
N ILE A 157 8.34 1.73 -2.15
CA ILE A 157 7.15 2.19 -1.43
C ILE A 157 6.97 3.71 -1.55
N GLU A 158 8.03 4.50 -1.35
CA GLU A 158 7.99 5.96 -1.47
C GLU A 158 7.68 6.43 -2.90
N THR A 159 8.27 5.76 -3.89
CA THR A 159 8.00 6.06 -5.30
C THR A 159 6.53 5.81 -5.63
N ARG A 160 5.97 4.68 -5.18
CA ARG A 160 4.56 4.35 -5.44
C ARG A 160 3.58 5.27 -4.74
N LYS A 161 3.84 5.65 -3.49
CA LYS A 161 3.03 6.69 -2.82
C LYS A 161 3.01 7.99 -3.60
N THR A 162 4.19 8.45 -4.00
CA THR A 162 4.32 9.73 -4.74
C THR A 162 3.50 9.68 -6.02
N LEU A 163 3.64 8.60 -6.80
CA LEU A 163 2.88 8.40 -8.04
C LEU A 163 1.36 8.34 -7.78
N PHE A 164 0.93 7.63 -6.73
CA PHE A 164 -0.48 7.55 -6.36
C PHE A 164 -1.06 8.94 -6.07
N TYR A 165 -0.40 9.74 -5.23
CA TYR A 165 -0.89 11.08 -4.89
C TYR A 165 -0.91 12.03 -6.09
N LEU A 166 0.06 11.94 -7.00
CA LEU A 166 0.06 12.73 -8.24
C LEU A 166 -1.13 12.39 -9.13
N HIS A 167 -1.41 11.10 -9.37
CA HIS A 167 -2.59 10.68 -10.14
C HIS A 167 -3.91 11.13 -9.51
N GLN A 168 -4.01 11.14 -8.17
CA GLN A 168 -5.20 11.62 -7.48
C GLN A 168 -5.38 13.15 -7.63
N GLN A 169 -4.29 13.92 -7.77
CA GLN A 169 -4.35 15.35 -8.06
C GLN A 169 -4.82 15.61 -9.49
N GLU A 170 -4.28 14.88 -10.48
CA GLU A 170 -4.68 14.99 -11.89
C GLU A 170 -6.17 14.73 -12.08
N LYS A 171 -6.68 13.62 -11.52
CA LYS A 171 -8.12 13.28 -11.53
C LYS A 171 -8.97 14.38 -10.90
N LYS A 172 -8.49 15.01 -9.82
CA LYS A 172 -9.19 16.15 -9.19
C LYS A 172 -9.15 17.42 -10.05
N SER A 173 -8.07 17.68 -10.78
CA SER A 173 -7.99 18.83 -11.70
C SER A 173 -8.86 18.64 -12.95
N GLU A 174 -8.93 17.43 -13.49
CA GLU A 174 -9.79 17.09 -14.63
C GLU A 174 -11.28 17.18 -14.27
N ASN A 175 -11.68 16.67 -13.09
CA ASN A 175 -13.06 16.79 -12.61
C ASN A 175 -13.48 18.25 -12.31
N ARG A 176 -12.55 19.16 -12.01
CA ARG A 176 -12.85 20.60 -11.85
C ARG A 176 -12.94 21.34 -13.19
N SER A 177 -12.35 20.80 -14.26
CA SER A 177 -12.40 21.41 -15.60
C SER A 177 -13.73 21.16 -16.34
N CYS A 178 -14.48 20.12 -15.96
CA CYS A 178 -15.76 19.76 -16.57
C CYS A 178 -16.99 20.44 -15.90
N SER A 179 -16.78 21.38 -14.98
CA SER A 179 -17.84 22.12 -14.28
C SER A 179 -17.80 23.62 -14.60
N THR A 180 -17.83 24.00 -15.88
CA THR A 180 -18.26 25.37 -16.24
C THR A 180 -19.78 25.44 -16.23
N PRO A 181 -20.42 26.32 -15.44
CA PRO A 181 -21.83 26.59 -15.61
C PRO A 181 -22.03 27.30 -16.95
N ILE A 182 -22.88 26.74 -17.81
CA ILE A 182 -23.45 27.47 -18.94
C ILE A 182 -24.27 28.60 -18.32
N SER A 183 -23.69 29.81 -18.27
CA SER A 183 -24.42 31.03 -17.91
C SER A 183 -25.36 31.37 -19.06
N SER A 184 -26.62 30.99 -18.94
CA SER A 184 -27.70 31.55 -19.75
C SER A 184 -28.02 32.95 -19.23
N THR A 185 -27.33 33.96 -19.77
CA THR A 185 -27.83 35.33 -19.67
C THR A 185 -29.02 35.45 -20.63
N ILE A 186 -30.24 35.32 -20.12
CA ILE A 186 -31.44 35.83 -20.81
C ILE A 186 -31.76 37.18 -20.18
N GLU A 187 -31.47 38.24 -20.93
CA GLU A 187 -31.85 39.62 -20.62
C GLU A 187 -33.36 39.72 -20.41
N SER A 188 -33.73 40.32 -19.28
CA SER A 188 -35.08 40.77 -18.98
C SER A 188 -35.47 41.94 -19.91
N ILE A 189 -36.32 41.67 -20.90
CA ILE A 189 -36.99 42.71 -21.70
C ILE A 189 -38.14 43.29 -20.86
N PRO A 190 -38.18 44.61 -20.57
CA PRO A 190 -39.31 45.22 -19.89
C PRO A 190 -40.52 45.37 -20.84
N PRO A 191 -41.76 45.24 -20.34
CA PRO A 191 -42.95 45.34 -21.19
C PRO A 191 -43.19 46.80 -21.65
N PRO A 192 -43.64 47.03 -22.90
CA PRO A 192 -43.95 48.36 -23.39
C PRO A 192 -45.22 48.93 -22.72
N GLY A 193 -45.08 50.14 -22.18
CA GLY A 193 -46.11 50.86 -21.46
C GLY A 193 -47.36 51.19 -22.28
N ARG A 194 -48.51 51.19 -21.59
CA ARG A 194 -49.77 51.77 -22.07
C ARG A 194 -49.57 53.25 -22.39
N ARG A 195 -49.86 53.66 -23.64
CA ARG A 195 -50.29 55.03 -23.93
C ARG A 195 -51.80 55.05 -24.09
N VAL A 196 -52.45 55.65 -23.10
CA VAL A 196 -53.79 56.23 -23.21
C VAL A 196 -53.63 57.58 -23.92
N ALA A 197 -54.56 57.93 -24.83
CA ALA A 197 -55.41 59.13 -24.73
C ALA A 197 -55.87 59.72 -26.09
N LEU A 198 -57.17 60.06 -26.13
CA LEU A 198 -57.81 61.16 -26.90
C LEU A 198 -57.99 60.91 -28.41
N ARG A 199 -59.16 61.07 -29.05
CA ARG A 199 -60.37 61.87 -28.84
C ARG A 199 -61.55 61.20 -29.56
#